data_AF-A0A0N4TFA4-F1
#
_entry.id   AF-A0A0N4TFA4-F1
#
_cell.length_a   1.000
_cell.length_b   1.000
_cell.length_c   1.000
_cell.angle_alpha   90.00
_cell.angle_beta   90.00
_cell.angle_gamma   90.00
#
_symmetry.space_group_name_H-M   'P 1'
#
loop_
_entity.id
_entity.type
_entity.pdbx_description
1 polymer ?
#
loop_
_entity_poly.entity_id
_entity_poly.type
_entity_poly.pdbx_seq_one_letter_code
_entity_poly.pdbx_strand_id
1 'polypeptide(L)'
;MHFHFKGEGKFLPENIPNGLCTHILYAFAKVDELGDSKPFEWNDEDTEWSKGMYSAVTKLRETNPGLKVLLSYGGYNFGSAIFTGIAKSAQKTERFIKSAIAFLRKNNFDGFDLDWEYPVGVAEEHAKLVEAMKTAFVEEAKTSGKQRLLLTAAVSAGKGTIDGSYNV
;
A
#
# COMPACT_ATOMS: atom_id res chain seq x y z
N MET A 1 6.91 7.70 -5.13
CA MET A 1 7.30 8.70 -6.13
C MET A 1 7.03 10.07 -5.53
N HIS A 2 8.07 10.82 -5.15
CA HIS A 2 7.89 12.18 -4.61
C HIS A 2 7.77 13.15 -5.78
N PHE A 3 6.61 13.75 -6.00
CA PHE A 3 6.32 14.61 -7.15
C PHE A 3 6.82 16.07 -6.98
N HIS A 4 7.82 16.31 -6.13
CA HIS A 4 8.26 17.65 -5.71
C HIS A 4 9.45 18.22 -6.49
N PHE A 5 9.92 17.54 -7.54
CA PHE A 5 11.03 18.04 -8.33
C PHE A 5 10.66 19.30 -9.12
N LYS A 6 11.62 20.23 -9.23
CA LYS A 6 11.52 21.41 -10.12
C LYS A 6 12.34 21.15 -11.39
N GLY A 7 11.96 21.79 -12.50
CA GLY A 7 12.63 21.62 -13.78
C GLY A 7 12.29 20.29 -14.47
N GLU A 8 13.19 19.78 -15.30
CA GLU A 8 12.96 18.60 -16.15
C GLU A 8 12.71 17.30 -15.38
N GLY A 9 13.14 17.23 -14.11
CA GLY A 9 12.88 16.08 -13.23
C GLY A 9 11.47 16.05 -12.64
N LYS A 10 10.65 17.08 -12.87
CA LYS A 10 9.26 17.10 -12.40
C LYS A 10 8.46 16.03 -13.15
N PHE A 11 7.95 15.08 -12.39
CA PHE A 11 7.02 14.08 -12.86
C PHE A 11 5.69 14.28 -12.12
N LEU A 12 4.57 13.99 -12.75
CA LEU A 12 3.22 13.99 -12.20
C LEU A 12 2.48 12.75 -12.71
N PRO A 13 1.39 12.31 -12.06
CA PRO A 13 0.62 11.15 -12.54
C PRO A 13 0.20 11.26 -14.01
N GLU A 14 -0.12 12.46 -14.51
CA GLU A 14 -0.52 12.68 -15.91
C GLU A 14 0.63 12.48 -16.91
N ASN A 15 1.88 12.39 -16.44
CA ASN A 15 3.03 12.09 -17.28
C ASN A 15 3.20 10.59 -17.54
N ILE A 16 2.43 9.72 -16.89
CA ILE A 16 2.47 8.28 -17.14
C ILE A 16 1.77 7.98 -18.48
N PRO A 17 2.46 7.45 -19.50
CA PRO A 17 1.85 7.15 -20.78
C PRO A 17 0.79 6.04 -20.66
N ASN A 18 -0.33 6.20 -21.38
CA ASN A 18 -1.36 5.17 -21.46
C ASN A 18 -0.80 3.86 -22.02
N GLY A 19 -1.19 2.73 -21.44
CA GLY A 19 -0.77 1.41 -21.88
C GLY A 19 0.66 1.01 -21.49
N LEU A 20 1.41 1.86 -20.77
CA LEU A 20 2.77 1.52 -20.33
C LEU A 20 2.77 0.38 -19.30
N CYS A 21 1.83 0.40 -18.36
CA CYS A 21 1.73 -0.55 -17.26
C CYS A 21 0.31 -1.11 -17.13
N THR A 22 0.19 -2.35 -16.66
CA THR A 22 -1.09 -2.94 -16.22
C THR A 22 -1.40 -2.61 -14.76
N HIS A 23 -0.35 -2.38 -13.96
CA HIS A 23 -0.45 -2.05 -12.53
C HIS A 23 0.48 -0.87 -12.21
N ILE A 24 -0.01 0.07 -11.41
CA ILE A 24 0.79 1.14 -10.80
C ILE A 24 0.79 0.93 -9.29
N LEU A 25 1.97 0.94 -8.68
CA LEU A 25 2.14 0.89 -7.23
C LEU A 25 2.51 2.30 -6.75
N TYR A 26 1.60 2.94 -6.02
CA TYR A 26 1.84 4.26 -5.45
C TYR A 26 2.65 4.11 -4.15
N ALA A 27 3.92 4.50 -4.22
CA ALA A 27 4.84 4.51 -3.09
C ALA A 27 4.92 5.93 -2.49
N PHE A 28 4.48 6.20 -1.27
CA PHE A 28 3.92 5.28 -0.27
C PHE A 28 2.78 5.96 0.50
N ALA A 29 1.98 5.17 1.21
CA ALA A 29 1.29 5.60 2.42
C ALA A 29 2.07 5.15 3.66
N LYS A 30 1.63 5.59 4.85
CA LYS A 30 2.21 5.18 6.13
C LYS A 30 1.15 4.63 7.07
N VAL A 31 1.60 3.87 8.07
CA VAL A 31 0.79 3.42 9.20
C VAL A 31 1.43 3.92 10.49
N ASP A 32 0.64 4.38 11.45
CA ASP A 32 1.14 4.78 12.76
C ASP A 32 1.24 3.60 13.75
N GLU A 33 1.78 3.84 14.94
CA GLU A 33 2.00 2.81 15.96
C GLU A 33 0.71 2.17 16.50
N LEU A 34 -0.44 2.81 16.30
CA LEU A 34 -1.75 2.27 16.66
C LEU A 34 -2.34 1.40 15.57
N GLY A 35 -1.79 1.45 14.35
CA GLY A 35 -2.32 0.76 13.18
C GLY A 35 -3.25 1.64 12.34
N ASP A 36 -3.23 2.97 12.47
CA ASP A 36 -4.03 3.80 11.58
C ASP A 36 -3.26 4.17 10.31
N SER A 37 -3.89 3.95 9.16
CA SER A 37 -3.37 4.37 7.86
C SER A 37 -3.42 5.89 7.71
N LYS A 38 -2.36 6.48 7.15
CA LYS A 38 -2.19 7.92 6.93
C LYS A 38 -1.57 8.19 5.55
N PRO A 39 -1.86 9.35 4.94
CA PRO A 39 -1.08 9.81 3.80
C PRO A 39 0.38 10.05 4.19
N PHE A 40 1.29 9.87 3.25
CA PHE A 40 2.70 10.15 3.49
C PHE A 40 2.93 11.66 3.44
N GLU A 41 2.50 12.28 2.34
CA GLU A 41 2.59 13.71 2.06
C GLU A 41 1.27 14.46 2.31
N TRP A 42 1.39 15.77 2.52
CA TRP A 42 0.26 16.66 2.75
C TRP A 42 -0.69 16.80 1.54
N ASN A 43 -0.22 16.49 0.33
CA ASN A 43 -0.95 16.62 -0.93
C ASN A 43 -1.36 15.27 -1.56
N ASP A 44 -1.25 14.17 -0.82
CA ASP A 44 -1.66 12.85 -1.29
C ASP A 44 -3.19 12.73 -1.39
N GLU A 45 -3.90 13.10 -0.32
CA GLU A 45 -5.37 13.05 -0.26
C GLU A 45 -6.01 14.31 -0.86
N ASP A 46 -7.23 14.15 -1.37
CA ASP A 46 -8.08 15.27 -1.75
C ASP A 46 -8.40 16.15 -0.52
N THR A 47 -8.44 17.45 -0.74
CA THR A 47 -9.01 18.43 0.19
C THR A 47 -10.26 19.06 -0.43
N GLU A 48 -10.97 19.91 0.32
CA GLU A 48 -12.10 20.68 -0.20
C GLU A 48 -11.71 21.58 -1.39
N TRP A 49 -10.44 21.99 -1.46
CA TRP A 49 -9.96 23.03 -2.37
C TRP A 49 -9.02 22.49 -3.45
N SER A 50 -8.54 21.25 -3.36
CA SER A 50 -7.60 20.67 -4.30
C SER A 50 -7.74 19.16 -4.42
N LYS A 51 -7.51 18.63 -5.62
CA LYS A 51 -7.32 17.21 -5.85
C LYS A 51 -5.89 16.80 -5.48
N GLY A 52 -5.77 15.71 -4.74
CA GLY A 52 -4.51 15.14 -4.28
C GLY A 52 -3.95 14.13 -5.28
N MET A 53 -2.72 13.70 -5.02
CA MET A 53 -1.98 12.78 -5.89
C MET A 53 -2.61 11.39 -5.99
N TYR A 54 -3.30 10.92 -4.94
CA TYR A 54 -4.06 9.67 -4.99
C TYR A 54 -5.21 9.72 -5.99
N SER A 55 -5.96 10.82 -6.00
CA SER A 55 -7.05 11.03 -6.96
C SER A 55 -6.51 11.15 -8.38
N ALA A 56 -5.41 11.88 -8.55
CA ALA A 56 -4.75 12.02 -9.85
C ALA A 56 -4.29 10.68 -10.43
N VAL A 57 -3.61 9.82 -9.64
CA VAL A 57 -3.11 8.53 -10.13
C VAL A 57 -4.24 7.51 -10.36
N THR A 58 -5.26 7.49 -9.49
CA THR A 58 -6.36 6.53 -9.63
C THR A 58 -7.29 6.87 -10.79
N LYS A 59 -7.37 8.15 -11.20
CA LYS A 59 -8.11 8.60 -12.39
C LYS A 59 -7.51 8.15 -13.71
N LEU A 60 -6.24 7.77 -13.76
CA LEU A 60 -5.61 7.26 -14.99
C LEU A 60 -6.33 6.02 -15.56
N ARG A 61 -7.10 5.30 -14.73
CA ARG A 61 -7.95 4.19 -15.18
C ARG A 61 -9.04 4.60 -16.18
N GLU A 62 -9.47 5.87 -16.16
CA GLU A 62 -10.51 6.40 -17.05
C GLU A 62 -10.03 6.42 -18.51
N THR A 63 -8.73 6.60 -18.73
CA THR A 63 -8.10 6.65 -20.05
C THR A 63 -7.25 5.42 -20.37
N ASN A 64 -7.03 4.52 -19.39
CA ASN A 64 -6.32 3.27 -19.53
C ASN A 64 -7.17 2.08 -19.00
N PRO A 65 -8.12 1.57 -19.82
CA PRO A 65 -9.00 0.47 -19.41
C PRO A 65 -8.22 -0.76 -18.95
N GLY A 66 -8.54 -1.27 -17.76
CA GLY A 66 -7.89 -2.43 -17.18
C GLY A 66 -6.72 -2.11 -16.25
N LEU A 67 -6.24 -0.86 -16.22
CA LEU A 67 -5.23 -0.41 -15.26
C LEU A 67 -5.72 -0.64 -13.81
N LYS A 68 -4.83 -1.18 -12.98
CA LYS A 68 -5.00 -1.30 -11.53
C LYS A 68 -4.01 -0.41 -10.79
N VAL A 69 -4.46 0.25 -9.74
CA VAL A 69 -3.61 1.12 -8.92
C VAL A 69 -3.63 0.62 -7.49
N LEU A 70 -2.47 0.23 -6.98
CA LEU A 70 -2.27 -0.26 -5.62
C LEU A 70 -1.53 0.81 -4.81
N LEU A 71 -1.76 0.82 -3.49
CA LEU A 71 -1.06 1.70 -2.57
C LEU A 71 -0.05 0.88 -1.76
N SER A 72 1.23 1.25 -1.85
CA SER A 72 2.33 0.61 -1.14
C SER A 72 2.49 1.21 0.25
N TYR A 73 2.74 0.37 1.25
CA TYR A 73 3.05 0.75 2.63
C TYR A 73 4.45 0.27 3.01
N GLY A 74 5.30 1.19 3.46
CA GLY A 74 6.64 0.88 3.95
C GLY A 74 7.74 1.56 3.15
N GLY A 75 8.65 0.75 2.61
CA GLY A 75 9.90 1.17 1.98
C GLY A 75 11.02 1.43 3.00
N TYR A 76 12.26 1.45 2.51
CA TYR A 76 13.48 1.58 3.30
C TYR A 76 13.43 2.61 4.45
N ASN A 77 12.94 3.82 4.18
CA ASN A 77 12.91 4.91 5.17
C ASN A 77 11.85 4.74 6.27
N PHE A 78 10.83 3.89 6.06
CA PHE A 78 9.80 3.63 7.06
C PHE A 78 10.33 2.72 8.19
N GLY A 79 11.30 1.87 7.87
CA GLY A 79 11.88 0.90 8.80
C GLY A 79 10.92 -0.17 9.27
N SER A 80 11.38 -1.03 10.19
CA SER A 80 10.66 -2.25 10.60
C SER A 80 9.89 -2.15 11.93
N ALA A 81 10.15 -1.13 12.75
CA ALA A 81 9.67 -1.11 14.14
C ALA A 81 8.14 -1.09 14.25
N ILE A 82 7.47 -0.24 13.45
CA ILE A 82 6.01 -0.11 13.46
C ILE A 82 5.35 -1.40 12.94
N PHE A 83 5.81 -1.94 11.80
CA PHE A 83 5.29 -3.21 11.29
C PHE A 83 5.49 -4.37 12.27
N THR A 84 6.65 -4.45 12.91
CA THR A 84 6.92 -5.44 13.96
C THR A 84 5.93 -5.31 15.12
N GLY A 85 5.69 -4.09 15.59
CA GLY A 85 4.75 -3.82 16.68
C GLY A 85 3.30 -4.15 16.32
N ILE A 86 2.90 -3.91 15.06
CA ILE A 86 1.58 -4.28 14.55
C ILE A 86 1.45 -5.80 14.46
N ALA A 87 2.40 -6.47 13.80
CA ALA A 87 2.34 -7.90 13.52
C ALA A 87 2.42 -8.76 14.80
N LYS A 88 3.04 -8.25 15.88
CA LYS A 88 3.09 -8.90 17.20
C LYS A 88 1.84 -8.69 18.07
N SER A 89 0.87 -7.89 17.63
CA SER A 89 -0.35 -7.61 18.39
C SER A 89 -1.59 -7.87 17.54
N ALA A 90 -2.41 -8.84 17.96
CA ALA A 90 -3.67 -9.15 17.29
C ALA A 90 -4.59 -7.91 17.18
N GLN A 91 -4.66 -7.10 18.24
CA GLN A 91 -5.45 -5.88 18.27
C GLN A 91 -4.95 -4.84 17.25
N LYS A 92 -3.63 -4.59 17.20
CA LYS A 92 -3.05 -3.63 16.25
C LYS A 92 -3.15 -4.14 14.81
N THR A 93 -2.96 -5.44 14.60
CA THR A 93 -3.17 -6.09 13.30
C THR A 93 -4.60 -5.90 12.81
N GLU A 94 -5.61 -6.18 13.65
CA GLU A 94 -7.01 -5.98 13.28
C GLU A 94 -7.32 -4.51 12.97
N ARG A 95 -6.82 -3.58 13.79
CA ARG A 95 -6.98 -2.14 13.56
C ARG A 95 -6.33 -1.71 12.25
N PHE A 96 -5.11 -2.16 11.99
CA PHE A 96 -4.40 -1.89 10.75
C PHE A 96 -5.16 -2.38 9.52
N ILE A 97 -5.61 -3.63 9.53
CA ILE A 97 -6.36 -4.20 8.42
C ILE A 97 -7.64 -3.40 8.14
N LYS A 98 -8.42 -3.09 9.18
CA LYS A 98 -9.65 -2.29 9.03
C LYS A 98 -9.35 -0.89 8.51
N SER A 99 -8.32 -0.24 9.06
CA SER A 99 -7.89 1.10 8.66
C SER A 99 -7.43 1.13 7.21
N ALA A 100 -6.59 0.17 6.79
CA ALA A 100 -6.09 0.05 5.43
C ALA A 100 -7.22 -0.17 4.42
N ILE A 101 -8.16 -1.09 4.69
CA ILE A 101 -9.34 -1.31 3.84
C ILE A 101 -10.12 0.00 3.66
N ALA A 102 -10.45 0.68 4.75
CA ALA A 102 -11.19 1.94 4.69
C ALA A 102 -10.42 3.01 3.89
N PHE A 103 -9.11 3.12 4.12
CA PHE A 103 -8.24 4.08 3.45
C PHE A 103 -8.13 3.83 1.95
N LEU A 104 -7.98 2.57 1.53
CA LEU A 104 -7.92 2.16 0.12
C LEU A 104 -9.23 2.44 -0.59
N ARG A 105 -10.37 2.07 0.03
CA ARG A 105 -11.70 2.29 -0.54
C ARG A 105 -12.04 3.77 -0.63
N LYS A 106 -11.68 4.57 0.38
CA LYS A 106 -11.85 6.03 0.38
C LYS A 106 -11.11 6.68 -0.80
N ASN A 107 -9.89 6.22 -1.07
CA ASN A 107 -9.00 6.80 -2.07
C ASN A 107 -9.02 6.07 -3.43
N ASN A 108 -10.01 5.21 -3.68
CA ASN A 108 -10.23 4.50 -4.95
C ASN A 108 -9.04 3.64 -5.43
N PHE A 109 -8.31 3.01 -4.50
CA PHE A 109 -7.28 2.03 -4.83
C PHE A 109 -7.87 0.64 -5.07
N ASP A 110 -7.25 -0.12 -5.97
CA ASP A 110 -7.61 -1.51 -6.30
C ASP A 110 -6.92 -2.53 -5.39
N GLY A 111 -5.94 -2.12 -4.60
CA GLY A 111 -5.25 -3.05 -3.72
C GLY A 111 -4.18 -2.43 -2.84
N PHE A 112 -3.60 -3.28 -2.02
CA PHE A 112 -2.55 -3.01 -1.06
C PHE A 112 -1.26 -3.70 -1.49
N ASP A 113 -0.14 -3.01 -1.31
CA ASP A 113 1.19 -3.56 -1.49
C ASP A 113 2.01 -3.42 -0.21
N LEU A 114 2.48 -4.56 0.33
CA LEU A 114 3.32 -4.59 1.54
C LEU A 114 4.79 -4.46 1.17
N ASP A 115 5.41 -3.34 1.53
CA ASP A 115 6.84 -3.11 1.33
C ASP A 115 7.56 -3.02 2.69
N TRP A 116 7.46 -4.09 3.48
CA TRP A 116 8.17 -4.19 4.75
C TRP A 116 9.61 -4.62 4.49
N GLU A 117 10.55 -3.68 4.61
CA GLU A 117 11.98 -3.89 4.38
C GLU A 117 12.81 -3.89 5.67
N TYR A 118 13.09 -5.02 6.32
CA TYR A 118 12.60 -6.38 6.06
C TYR A 118 12.14 -7.04 7.38
N PRO A 119 11.25 -8.05 7.34
CA PRO A 119 10.73 -8.75 8.54
C PRO A 119 11.71 -9.77 9.12
N VAL A 120 13.01 -9.42 9.21
CA VAL A 120 14.05 -10.32 9.74
C VAL A 120 13.76 -10.67 11.20
N GLY A 121 13.70 -11.96 11.51
CA GLY A 121 13.44 -12.47 12.86
C GLY A 121 11.96 -12.44 13.28
N VAL A 122 11.06 -12.09 12.37
CA VAL A 122 9.59 -12.05 12.60
C VAL A 122 8.83 -12.64 11.41
N ALA A 123 9.39 -13.68 10.78
CA ALA A 123 8.83 -14.32 9.59
C ALA A 123 7.44 -14.92 9.83
N GLU A 124 7.19 -15.49 11.02
CA GLU A 124 5.87 -16.01 11.37
C GLU A 124 4.83 -14.90 11.51
N GLU A 125 5.18 -13.80 12.17
CA GLU A 125 4.28 -12.66 12.33
C GLU A 125 3.99 -11.97 11.00
N HIS A 126 5.00 -11.86 10.12
CA HIS A 126 4.80 -11.41 8.75
C HIS A 126 3.81 -12.31 7.99
N ALA A 127 3.98 -13.64 8.04
CA ALA A 127 3.07 -14.57 7.37
C ALA A 127 1.63 -14.47 7.91
N LYS A 128 1.46 -14.41 9.25
CA LYS A 128 0.16 -14.22 9.91
C LYS A 128 -0.50 -12.91 9.51
N LEU A 129 0.26 -11.82 9.40
CA LEU A 129 -0.26 -10.53 8.94
C LEU A 129 -0.77 -10.62 7.51
N VAL A 130 0.01 -11.20 6.58
CA VAL A 130 -0.39 -11.37 5.18
C VAL A 130 -1.63 -12.27 5.05
N GLU A 131 -1.70 -13.36 5.81
CA GLU A 131 -2.87 -14.25 5.83
C GLU A 131 -4.13 -13.54 6.37
N ALA A 132 -3.99 -12.78 7.45
CA ALA A 132 -5.07 -11.99 8.02
C ALA A 132 -5.57 -10.91 7.04
N MET A 133 -4.66 -10.21 6.36
CA MET A 133 -5.00 -9.24 5.32
C MET A 133 -5.76 -9.89 4.17
N LYS A 134 -5.25 -11.02 3.64
CA LYS A 134 -5.89 -11.77 2.57
C LYS A 134 -7.31 -12.19 2.94
N THR A 135 -7.49 -12.72 4.15
CA THR A 135 -8.79 -13.16 4.67
C THR A 135 -9.76 -11.99 4.78
N ALA A 136 -9.33 -10.87 5.35
CA ALA A 136 -10.15 -9.69 5.50
C ALA A 136 -10.54 -9.07 4.15
N PHE A 137 -9.66 -9.08 3.14
CA PHE A 137 -9.99 -8.57 1.81
C PHE A 137 -11.02 -9.46 1.10
N VAL A 138 -10.94 -10.78 1.28
CA VAL A 138 -11.97 -11.71 0.78
C VAL A 138 -13.32 -11.43 1.44
N GLU A 139 -13.33 -11.22 2.75
CA GLU A 139 -14.56 -10.97 3.49
C GLU A 139 -15.19 -9.61 3.18
N GLU A 140 -14.37 -8.56 3.07
CA GLU A 140 -14.85 -7.23 2.66
C GLU A 140 -15.46 -7.25 1.26
N ALA A 141 -14.88 -8.00 0.32
CA ALA A 141 -15.43 -8.13 -1.03
C ALA A 141 -16.83 -8.77 -1.01
N LYS A 142 -17.01 -9.83 -0.22
CA LYS A 142 -18.30 -10.51 -0.07
C LYS A 142 -19.36 -9.60 0.56
N THR A 143 -19.00 -8.89 1.61
CA THR A 143 -19.93 -8.07 2.40
C THR A 143 -20.28 -6.75 1.70
N SER A 144 -19.34 -6.13 0.99
CA SER A 144 -19.55 -4.87 0.29
C SER A 144 -20.11 -5.02 -1.13
N GLY A 145 -20.01 -6.22 -1.73
CA GLY A 145 -20.30 -6.46 -3.15
C GLY A 145 -19.29 -5.83 -4.11
N LYS A 146 -18.19 -5.26 -3.61
CA LYS A 146 -17.13 -4.68 -4.43
C LYS A 146 -16.12 -5.74 -4.88
N GLN A 147 -15.40 -5.45 -5.96
CA GLN A 147 -14.26 -6.29 -6.37
C GLN A 147 -13.23 -6.37 -5.24
N ARG A 148 -12.77 -7.59 -4.95
CA ARG A 148 -11.74 -7.85 -3.93
C ARG A 148 -10.49 -7.01 -4.17
N LEU A 149 -10.00 -6.37 -3.11
CA LEU A 149 -8.71 -5.67 -3.13
C LEU A 149 -7.57 -6.66 -3.44
N LEU A 150 -6.66 -6.26 -4.32
CA LEU A 150 -5.42 -6.98 -4.56
C LEU A 150 -4.51 -6.88 -3.33
N LEU A 151 -3.71 -7.92 -3.10
CA LEU A 151 -2.70 -7.96 -2.04
C LEU A 151 -1.39 -8.42 -2.69
N THR A 152 -0.38 -7.55 -2.66
CA THR A 152 0.97 -7.82 -3.17
C THR A 152 2.00 -7.50 -2.09
N ALA A 153 3.26 -7.86 -2.34
CA ALA A 153 4.37 -7.47 -1.50
C ALA A 153 5.63 -7.26 -2.34
N ALA A 154 6.44 -6.27 -1.97
CA ALA A 154 7.83 -6.17 -2.38
C ALA A 154 8.69 -6.97 -1.39
N VAL A 155 9.56 -7.83 -1.91
CA VAL A 155 10.34 -8.79 -1.11
C VAL A 155 11.82 -8.71 -1.47
N SER A 156 12.68 -8.98 -0.48
CA SER A 156 14.14 -8.98 -0.68
C SER A 156 14.57 -10.04 -1.70
N ALA A 157 15.55 -9.69 -2.53
CA ALA A 157 16.25 -10.64 -3.41
C ALA A 157 17.47 -11.30 -2.75
N GLY A 158 17.88 -10.84 -1.56
CA GLY A 158 19.08 -11.34 -0.88
C GLY A 158 18.79 -12.61 -0.08
N LYS A 159 19.50 -13.71 -0.39
CA LYS A 159 19.26 -15.03 0.27
C LYS A 159 19.26 -14.95 1.80
N GLY A 160 20.24 -14.28 2.40
CA GLY A 160 20.33 -14.17 3.86
C GLY A 160 19.13 -13.46 4.48
N THR A 161 18.60 -12.43 3.81
CA THR A 161 17.37 -11.77 4.22
C THR A 161 16.18 -12.69 4.03
N ILE A 162 16.08 -13.36 2.89
CA ILE A 162 14.97 -14.29 2.57
C ILE A 162 14.84 -15.35 3.66
N ASP A 163 15.93 -16.05 3.98
CA ASP A 163 15.96 -17.13 4.96
C ASP A 163 15.50 -16.66 6.35
N GLY A 164 15.74 -15.39 6.70
CA GLY A 164 15.37 -14.81 7.99
C GLY A 164 14.03 -14.09 8.04
N SER A 165 13.41 -13.82 6.89
CA SER A 165 12.27 -12.91 6.75
C SER A 165 10.98 -13.57 6.26
N TYR A 166 11.06 -14.63 5.46
CA TYR A 166 9.89 -15.15 4.76
C TYR A 166 9.71 -16.65 4.97
N ASN A 167 8.48 -17.05 5.32
CA ASN A 167 8.04 -18.43 5.29
C ASN A 167 7.47 -18.73 3.89
N VAL A 168 8.35 -19.14 2.97
CA VAL A 168 8.04 -19.41 1.55
C VAL A 168 7.77 -20.88 1.28
#